data_AF-A0AAN6R0Y2-F1
#
_entry.id   AF-A0AAN6R0Y2-F1
#
_cell.length_a   1.000
_cell.length_b   1.000
_cell.length_c   1.000
_cell.angle_alpha   90.00
_cell.angle_beta   90.00
_cell.angle_gamma   90.00
#
_symmetry.space_group_name_H-M   'P 1'
#
loop_
_entity.id
_entity.type
_entity.pdbx_description
1 polymer ?
#
loop_
_entity_poly.entity_id
_entity_poly.type
_entity_poly.pdbx_seq_one_letter_code
_entity_poly.pdbx_strand_id
1 'polypeptide(L)'
;MDTLPILTSERILVPLLAVTSAALVAYVALQLPGWTRHVSQRLPFSLPKSKAAAKEAALEESQPIFVTKELDFPYDWWTSRKLFELEKRAVMSKTWLHVCHSSLFKKAGDYRAFHIADFSFFVVLGKDGRLRGFHNICRHRAYSVVTKSEGSCLVMRCKYHGWSYDTQGKLIKAPKFEDNQGFSRSENNLFEIRTFIDSSGFLYANFDIYGSDGLTIRVGVPIRARLTLVESWSLEANFNWKFAVPSGAFRVSSLMYLNKFAELLTEASGLFESWRWPTEFELSPLTRLMRSSSGEHWLTVTVIPVSELKSTIQCSFYCSRLGPKAALQVTAVKQEVDESVKKLEMSFCGCQHIWRNPRCSVSGAFAGGDQSAQPTGAPDGWRSTPSVSDAGHEPSVQSR
;
A
#
# COMPACT_ATOMS: atom_id res chain seq x y z
N MET A 1 -67.70 11.70 -11.56
CA MET A 1 -66.79 12.16 -10.49
C MET A 1 -65.41 11.69 -10.89
N ASP A 2 -64.74 12.54 -11.68
CA ASP A 2 -63.46 12.27 -12.30
C ASP A 2 -62.32 12.56 -11.31
N THR A 3 -61.39 11.63 -11.17
CA THR A 3 -60.16 11.82 -10.39
C THR A 3 -59.00 12.10 -11.34
N LEU A 4 -58.47 13.32 -11.26
CA LEU A 4 -57.25 13.78 -11.95
C LEU A 4 -55.99 13.14 -11.34
N PRO A 5 -54.94 12.84 -12.13
CA PRO A 5 -53.66 12.38 -11.61
C PRO A 5 -52.77 13.56 -11.18
N ILE A 6 -52.19 13.44 -9.99
CA ILE A 6 -51.21 14.37 -9.43
C ILE A 6 -49.87 14.16 -10.15
N LEU A 7 -49.47 15.12 -10.99
CA LEU A 7 -48.11 15.20 -11.54
C LEU A 7 -47.13 15.71 -10.46
N THR A 8 -46.14 14.90 -10.11
CA THR A 8 -45.08 15.24 -9.18
C THR A 8 -44.07 16.23 -9.79
N SER A 9 -43.83 17.33 -9.08
CA SER A 9 -42.97 18.49 -9.38
C SER A 9 -41.51 18.21 -9.78
N GLU A 10 -41.00 16.97 -9.64
CA GLU A 10 -39.58 16.67 -9.87
C GLU A 10 -39.20 16.50 -11.36
N ARG A 11 -40.16 16.19 -12.24
CA ARG A 11 -39.87 15.92 -13.66
C ARG A 11 -39.65 17.17 -14.52
N ILE A 12 -39.93 18.37 -13.99
CA ILE A 12 -39.79 19.65 -14.71
C ILE A 12 -38.60 20.46 -14.16
N LEU A 13 -38.27 20.32 -12.87
CA LEU A 13 -37.27 21.18 -12.21
C LEU A 13 -35.82 20.86 -12.64
N VAL A 14 -35.49 19.59 -12.84
CA VAL A 14 -34.15 19.13 -13.23
C VAL A 14 -33.74 19.59 -14.64
N PRO A 15 -34.58 19.47 -15.70
CA PRO A 15 -34.25 20.02 -17.01
C PRO A 15 -34.18 21.55 -17.02
N LEU A 16 -34.98 22.25 -16.21
CA LEU A 16 -34.93 23.72 -16.12
C LEU A 16 -33.62 24.23 -15.49
N LEU A 17 -33.13 23.54 -14.45
CA LEU A 17 -31.83 23.82 -13.82
C LEU A 17 -30.65 23.50 -14.75
N ALA A 18 -30.75 22.45 -15.57
CA ALA A 18 -29.72 22.12 -16.55
C ALA A 18 -29.63 23.15 -17.69
N VAL A 19 -30.78 23.64 -18.20
CA VAL A 19 -30.81 24.66 -19.26
C VAL A 19 -30.32 26.02 -18.75
N THR A 20 -30.68 26.41 -17.52
CA THR A 20 -30.20 27.66 -16.90
C THR A 20 -28.70 27.64 -16.62
N SER A 21 -28.15 26.48 -16.24
CA SER A 21 -26.71 26.29 -16.04
C SER A 21 -25.92 26.38 -17.35
N ALA A 22 -26.40 25.74 -18.42
CA ALA A 22 -25.77 25.79 -19.73
C ALA A 22 -25.82 27.19 -20.35
N ALA A 23 -26.92 27.92 -20.18
CA ALA A 23 -27.07 29.30 -20.63
C ALA A 23 -26.11 30.25 -19.88
N LEU A 24 -25.90 30.06 -18.57
CA LEU A 24 -24.97 30.86 -17.78
C LEU A 24 -23.52 30.65 -18.23
N VAL A 25 -23.13 29.39 -18.49
CA VAL A 25 -21.78 29.06 -18.98
C VAL A 25 -21.54 29.64 -20.37
N ALA A 26 -22.53 29.54 -21.28
CA ALA A 26 -22.45 30.15 -22.60
C ALA A 26 -22.39 31.69 -22.54
N TYR A 27 -23.15 32.31 -21.65
CA TYR A 27 -23.13 33.75 -21.44
C TYR A 27 -21.77 34.23 -20.93
N VAL A 28 -21.17 33.56 -19.94
CA VAL A 28 -19.83 33.89 -19.44
C VAL A 28 -18.76 33.67 -20.53
N ALA A 29 -18.87 32.61 -21.32
CA ALA A 29 -17.97 32.33 -22.44
C ALA A 29 -18.01 33.41 -23.53
N LEU A 30 -19.19 33.96 -23.82
CA LEU A 30 -19.37 35.04 -24.81
C LEU A 30 -18.86 36.41 -24.32
N GLN A 31 -18.72 36.62 -23.01
CA GLN A 31 -18.23 37.88 -22.43
C GLN A 31 -16.70 37.92 -22.23
N LEU A 32 -16.03 36.75 -22.22
CA LEU A 32 -14.57 36.63 -22.09
C LEU A 32 -13.74 37.35 -23.20
N PRO A 33 -14.15 37.36 -24.48
CA PRO A 33 -13.47 38.12 -25.54
C PRO A 33 -13.57 39.65 -25.37
N GLY A 34 -14.63 40.15 -24.72
CA GLY A 34 -14.82 41.57 -24.43
C GLY A 34 -13.96 42.04 -23.25
N TRP A 35 -13.84 41.20 -22.23
CA TRP A 35 -13.04 41.51 -21.03
C TRP A 35 -11.53 41.50 -21.32
N THR A 36 -11.06 40.54 -22.11
CA THR A 36 -9.65 40.46 -22.56
C THR A 36 -9.23 41.66 -23.43
N ARG A 37 -10.12 42.15 -24.31
CA ARG A 37 -9.87 43.38 -25.09
C ARG A 37 -9.87 44.64 -24.22
N HIS A 38 -10.71 44.72 -23.19
CA HIS A 38 -10.75 45.89 -22.31
C HIS A 38 -9.55 45.98 -21.36
N VAL A 39 -9.00 44.85 -20.92
CA VAL A 39 -7.80 44.80 -20.06
C VAL A 39 -6.53 45.10 -20.89
N SER A 40 -6.45 44.64 -22.15
CA SER A 40 -5.29 44.94 -23.00
C SER A 40 -5.18 46.41 -23.41
N GLN A 41 -6.28 47.16 -23.40
CA GLN A 41 -6.31 48.59 -23.76
C GLN A 41 -6.03 49.55 -22.59
N ARG A 42 -5.94 49.05 -21.35
CA ARG A 42 -5.77 49.86 -20.13
C ARG A 42 -4.41 49.72 -19.43
N LEU A 43 -3.45 49.01 -20.02
CA LEU A 43 -2.07 48.98 -19.51
C LEU A 43 -1.23 50.07 -20.21
N PRO A 44 -0.83 51.15 -19.50
CA PRO A 44 0.13 52.10 -20.03
C PRO A 44 1.52 51.63 -19.59
N PHE A 45 2.19 50.82 -20.42
CA PHE A 45 3.64 50.63 -20.27
C PHE A 45 4.31 50.78 -21.61
N SER A 46 4.65 52.04 -21.89
CA SER A 46 5.67 52.43 -22.86
C SER A 46 7.00 51.80 -22.44
N LEU A 47 7.50 50.84 -23.22
CA LEU A 47 8.89 50.41 -23.13
C LEU A 47 9.78 51.49 -23.77
N PRO A 48 10.77 52.07 -23.05
CA PRO A 48 11.76 52.92 -23.67
C PRO A 48 12.69 52.05 -24.51
N LYS A 49 12.82 52.38 -25.80
CA LYS A 49 13.92 51.89 -26.63
C LYS A 49 15.18 52.66 -26.25
N SER A 50 16.17 52.00 -25.66
CA SER A 50 17.56 52.37 -25.91
C SER A 50 18.47 51.14 -25.91
N LYS A 51 19.16 50.95 -27.03
CA LYS A 51 20.37 50.14 -27.14
C LYS A 51 21.54 51.08 -26.88
N ALA A 52 22.28 50.89 -25.79
CA ALA A 52 23.74 51.09 -25.74
C ALA A 52 24.27 50.82 -24.32
N ALA A 53 24.92 49.67 -24.18
CA ALA A 53 26.13 49.43 -23.40
C ALA A 53 26.28 50.12 -22.01
N ALA A 54 26.05 49.35 -20.96
CA ALA A 54 26.94 49.35 -19.80
C ALA A 54 27.05 47.92 -19.27
N LYS A 55 28.29 47.46 -19.27
CA LYS A 55 28.80 46.15 -18.92
C LYS A 55 28.73 46.00 -17.40
N GLU A 56 27.79 45.20 -16.89
CA GLU A 56 27.75 44.88 -15.47
C GLU A 56 27.29 43.43 -15.26
N ALA A 57 28.25 42.63 -14.76
CA ALA A 57 28.16 41.29 -14.20
C ALA A 57 27.04 40.37 -14.73
N ALA A 58 27.44 39.43 -15.59
CA ALA A 58 26.76 38.14 -15.66
C ALA A 58 26.86 37.48 -14.27
N LEU A 59 25.89 37.74 -13.41
CA LEU A 59 25.63 36.92 -12.25
C LEU A 59 25.11 35.60 -12.83
N GLU A 60 25.98 34.59 -12.84
CA GLU A 60 25.56 33.19 -13.01
C GLU A 60 24.36 32.97 -12.11
N GLU A 61 23.19 32.79 -12.72
CA GLU A 61 21.97 32.35 -12.06
C GLU A 61 22.23 30.90 -11.64
N SER A 62 23.00 30.76 -10.56
CA SER A 62 23.27 29.47 -9.92
C SER A 62 21.93 28.82 -9.64
N GLN A 63 21.73 27.63 -10.21
CA GLN A 63 20.53 26.85 -9.94
C GLN A 63 20.33 26.79 -8.42
N PRO A 64 19.10 27.00 -7.91
CA PRO A 64 18.87 27.00 -6.48
C PRO A 64 19.38 25.68 -5.93
N ILE A 65 20.41 25.75 -5.07
CA ILE A 65 20.94 24.60 -4.36
C ILE A 65 19.82 24.12 -3.45
N PHE A 66 19.10 23.09 -3.88
CA PHE A 66 18.13 22.41 -3.04
C PHE A 66 18.90 21.62 -1.99
N VAL A 67 19.17 22.25 -0.85
CA VAL A 67 19.63 21.57 0.35
C VAL A 67 18.45 20.76 0.89
N THR A 68 18.32 19.54 0.40
CA THR A 68 17.42 18.56 1.01
C THR A 68 18.21 17.83 2.09
N LYS A 69 17.67 17.75 3.30
CA LYS A 69 18.21 16.86 4.32
C LYS A 69 17.92 15.44 3.83
N GLU A 70 18.93 14.75 3.34
CA GLU A 70 18.81 13.31 3.10
C GLU A 70 18.36 12.65 4.40
N LEU A 71 17.38 11.75 4.30
CA LEU A 71 16.95 10.99 5.46
C LEU A 71 18.12 10.09 5.86
N ASP A 72 18.74 10.42 7.00
CA ASP A 72 19.83 9.64 7.60
C ASP A 72 19.29 8.30 8.10
N PHE A 73 19.09 7.35 7.17
CA PHE A 73 18.80 5.97 7.52
C PHE A 73 20.08 5.27 7.98
N PRO A 74 20.00 4.33 8.94
CA PRO A 74 21.12 3.45 9.24
C PRO A 74 21.66 2.78 7.97
N TYR A 75 22.97 2.57 7.89
CA TYR A 75 23.60 2.07 6.66
C TYR A 75 23.02 0.71 6.18
N ASP A 76 22.55 -0.12 7.11
CA ASP A 76 21.99 -1.43 6.86
C ASP A 76 20.45 -1.45 6.86
N TRP A 77 19.78 -0.29 6.89
CA TRP A 77 18.32 -0.15 6.95
C TRP A 77 17.56 -1.00 5.93
N TRP A 78 18.14 -1.16 4.74
CA TRP A 78 17.55 -1.89 3.62
C TRP A 78 18.03 -3.35 3.50
N THR A 79 19.15 -3.70 4.13
CA THR A 79 19.85 -4.97 3.86
C THR A 79 20.09 -5.81 5.12
N SER A 80 19.74 -5.30 6.29
CA SER A 80 19.96 -5.97 7.56
C SER A 80 18.91 -7.02 7.85
N ARG A 81 19.34 -8.28 7.88
CA ARG A 81 18.48 -9.40 8.30
C ARG A 81 17.99 -9.25 9.74
N LYS A 82 18.84 -8.73 10.65
CA LYS A 82 18.45 -8.51 12.06
C LYS A 82 17.34 -7.47 12.16
N LEU A 83 17.46 -6.37 11.42
CA LEU A 83 16.41 -5.36 11.36
C LEU A 83 15.14 -5.91 10.75
N PHE A 84 15.23 -6.68 9.67
CA PHE A 84 14.08 -7.33 9.05
C PHE A 84 13.31 -8.23 10.04
N GLU A 85 14.00 -9.05 10.82
CA GLU A 85 13.38 -9.85 11.89
C GLU A 85 12.70 -8.99 12.97
N LEU A 86 13.25 -7.82 13.26
CA LEU A 86 12.64 -6.87 14.18
C LEU A 86 11.41 -6.18 13.56
N GLU A 87 11.46 -5.78 12.29
CA GLU A 87 10.34 -5.21 11.54
C GLU A 87 9.15 -6.18 11.48
N LYS A 88 9.41 -7.47 11.23
CA LYS A 88 8.38 -8.52 11.27
C LYS A 88 7.64 -8.55 12.61
N ARG A 89 8.38 -8.50 13.73
CA ARG A 89 7.80 -8.55 15.07
C ARG A 89 7.15 -7.22 15.48
N ALA A 90 7.81 -6.09 15.22
CA ALA A 90 7.40 -4.79 15.74
C ALA A 90 6.33 -4.11 14.87
N VAL A 91 6.34 -4.34 13.56
CA VAL A 91 5.42 -3.69 12.61
C VAL A 91 4.37 -4.68 12.14
N MET A 92 4.78 -5.76 11.47
CA MET A 92 3.84 -6.64 10.76
C MET A 92 2.97 -7.46 11.72
N SER A 93 3.52 -7.88 12.87
CA SER A 93 2.73 -8.59 13.88
C SER A 93 1.77 -7.70 14.69
N LYS A 94 1.99 -6.38 14.67
CA LYS A 94 1.30 -5.39 15.51
C LYS A 94 0.32 -4.50 14.74
N THR A 95 0.32 -4.58 13.42
CA THR A 95 -0.53 -3.77 12.55
C THR A 95 -1.59 -4.63 11.88
N TRP A 96 -2.67 -3.97 11.47
CA TRP A 96 -3.71 -4.61 10.68
C TRP A 96 -3.25 -4.70 9.22
N LEU A 97 -3.09 -5.92 8.74
CA LEU A 97 -2.64 -6.22 7.38
C LEU A 97 -3.87 -6.57 6.53
N HIS A 98 -4.04 -5.92 5.39
CA HIS A 98 -5.04 -6.33 4.42
C HIS A 98 -4.64 -7.70 3.86
N VAL A 99 -5.58 -8.66 3.85
CA VAL A 99 -5.30 -10.03 3.37
C VAL A 99 -6.02 -10.36 2.07
N CYS A 100 -7.31 -10.02 1.97
CA CYS A 100 -8.12 -10.24 0.77
C CYS A 100 -9.50 -9.57 0.92
N HIS A 101 -10.36 -9.76 -0.07
CA HIS A 101 -11.76 -9.33 -0.01
C HIS A 101 -12.69 -10.47 0.43
N SER A 102 -13.69 -10.17 1.25
CA SER A 102 -14.67 -11.11 1.83
C SER A 102 -15.52 -11.85 0.79
N SER A 103 -15.73 -11.29 -0.41
CA SER A 103 -16.46 -11.95 -1.51
C SER A 103 -15.85 -13.27 -1.99
N LEU A 104 -14.64 -13.57 -1.54
CA LEU A 104 -13.91 -14.80 -1.82
C LEU A 104 -14.39 -15.99 -0.97
N PHE A 105 -15.17 -15.73 0.07
CA PHE A 105 -15.79 -16.73 0.94
C PHE A 105 -17.30 -16.80 0.61
N LYS A 106 -17.71 -17.83 -0.13
CA LYS A 106 -19.07 -17.93 -0.67
C LYS A 106 -19.99 -18.78 0.20
N LYS A 107 -19.44 -19.75 0.91
CA LYS A 107 -20.20 -20.68 1.76
C LYS A 107 -19.43 -21.06 3.02
N ALA A 108 -20.16 -21.50 4.04
CA ALA A 108 -19.57 -21.98 5.28
C ALA A 108 -18.57 -23.12 5.01
N GLY A 109 -17.42 -23.04 5.68
CA GLY A 109 -16.27 -23.93 5.48
C GLY A 109 -15.27 -23.43 4.45
N ASP A 110 -15.62 -22.46 3.61
CA ASP A 110 -14.64 -21.83 2.71
C ASP A 110 -13.51 -21.24 3.54
N TYR A 111 -12.28 -21.59 3.19
CA TYR A 111 -11.09 -21.11 3.87
C TYR A 111 -10.01 -20.70 2.86
N ARG A 112 -9.13 -19.81 3.31
CA ARG A 112 -7.93 -19.41 2.60
C ARG A 112 -6.74 -19.35 3.54
N ALA A 113 -5.62 -19.91 3.10
CA ALA A 113 -4.35 -19.90 3.80
C ALA A 113 -3.47 -18.79 3.25
N PHE A 114 -2.76 -18.11 4.14
CA PHE A 114 -1.92 -16.97 3.86
C PHE A 114 -0.56 -17.15 4.54
N HIS A 115 0.46 -16.54 3.94
CA HIS A 115 1.80 -16.47 4.50
C HIS A 115 2.30 -15.05 4.29
N ILE A 116 2.33 -14.25 5.35
CA ILE A 116 2.78 -12.86 5.30
C ILE A 116 3.85 -12.66 6.36
N ALA A 117 5.04 -12.18 5.98
CA ALA A 117 6.12 -11.89 6.92
C ALA A 117 6.45 -13.10 7.84
N ASP A 118 6.49 -14.31 7.29
CA ASP A 118 6.67 -15.59 8.00
C ASP A 118 5.55 -16.03 8.95
N PHE A 119 4.47 -15.26 9.05
CA PHE A 119 3.28 -15.69 9.75
C PHE A 119 2.40 -16.54 8.83
N SER A 120 2.34 -17.85 9.09
CA SER A 120 1.42 -18.76 8.43
C SER A 120 0.10 -18.81 9.18
N PHE A 121 -0.99 -18.47 8.50
CA PHE A 121 -2.33 -18.45 9.05
C PHE A 121 -3.37 -18.81 8.00
N PHE A 122 -4.61 -19.05 8.43
CA PHE A 122 -5.73 -19.19 7.52
C PHE A 122 -6.95 -18.50 8.08
N VAL A 123 -7.85 -18.08 7.20
CA VAL A 123 -9.16 -17.55 7.55
C VAL A 123 -10.22 -18.50 7.03
N VAL A 124 -11.26 -18.77 7.82
CA VAL A 124 -12.37 -19.66 7.48
C VAL A 124 -13.72 -19.01 7.78
N LEU A 125 -14.69 -19.21 6.88
CA LEU A 125 -16.08 -18.80 7.08
C LEU A 125 -16.81 -19.85 7.90
N GLY A 126 -17.26 -19.48 9.10
CA GLY A 126 -18.04 -20.35 9.98
C GLY A 126 -19.47 -20.60 9.48
N LYS A 127 -20.14 -21.61 10.05
CA LYS A 127 -21.57 -21.86 9.81
C LYS A 127 -22.48 -20.74 10.31
N ASP A 128 -21.97 -19.94 11.24
CA ASP A 128 -22.61 -18.76 11.81
C ASP A 128 -22.40 -17.49 10.96
N GLY A 129 -21.82 -17.63 9.76
CA GLY A 129 -21.58 -16.51 8.86
C GLY A 129 -20.41 -15.60 9.26
N ARG A 130 -19.64 -15.97 10.30
CA ARG A 130 -18.49 -15.18 10.78
C ARG A 130 -17.18 -15.71 10.19
N LEU A 131 -16.37 -14.81 9.64
CA LEU A 131 -14.98 -15.10 9.30
C LEU A 131 -14.13 -15.09 10.57
N ARG A 132 -13.25 -16.08 10.70
CA ARG A 132 -12.29 -16.20 11.79
C ARG A 132 -10.93 -16.57 11.25
N GLY A 133 -9.88 -16.04 11.86
CA GLY A 133 -8.50 -16.36 11.50
C GLY A 133 -7.83 -17.21 12.57
N PHE A 134 -6.97 -18.13 12.15
CA PHE A 134 -6.15 -18.94 13.05
C PHE A 134 -4.73 -19.07 12.50
N HIS A 135 -3.73 -19.15 13.38
CA HIS A 135 -2.40 -19.62 12.98
C HIS A 135 -2.52 -21.02 12.36
N ASN A 136 -1.83 -21.24 11.23
CA ASN A 136 -1.88 -22.51 10.50
C ASN A 136 -0.92 -23.54 11.11
N ILE A 137 -1.07 -23.78 12.41
CA ILE A 137 -0.17 -24.62 13.20
C ILE A 137 -1.02 -25.52 14.10
N CYS A 138 -0.90 -26.82 13.90
CA CYS A 138 -1.58 -27.81 14.73
C CYS A 138 -0.99 -27.81 16.13
N ARG A 139 -1.85 -27.72 17.15
CA ARG A 139 -1.46 -27.68 18.57
C ARG A 139 -0.79 -28.95 19.08
N HIS A 140 -0.83 -30.06 18.34
CA HIS A 140 -0.15 -31.30 18.73
C HIS A 140 1.37 -31.22 18.50
N ARG A 141 1.81 -31.05 17.24
CA ARG A 141 3.23 -31.07 16.84
C ARG A 141 3.53 -30.12 15.68
N ALA A 142 2.89 -28.95 15.71
CA ALA A 142 3.14 -27.82 14.83
C ALA A 142 3.01 -28.05 13.30
N TYR A 143 2.44 -29.17 12.86
CA TYR A 143 2.17 -29.39 11.43
C TYR A 143 1.05 -28.47 10.92
N SER A 144 1.10 -28.05 9.66
CA SER A 144 0.06 -27.20 9.07
C SER A 144 -1.32 -27.86 9.09
N VAL A 145 -2.32 -27.12 9.57
CA VAL A 145 -3.70 -27.60 9.68
C VAL A 145 -4.33 -27.71 8.30
N VAL A 146 -4.13 -26.70 7.46
CA VAL A 146 -4.51 -26.68 6.06
C VAL A 146 -3.26 -26.58 5.19
N THR A 147 -3.20 -27.41 4.13
CA THR A 147 -2.03 -27.46 3.22
C THR A 147 -2.30 -26.85 1.85
N LYS A 148 -3.57 -26.59 1.52
CA LYS A 148 -3.95 -25.91 0.27
C LYS A 148 -4.11 -24.42 0.54
N SER A 149 -3.78 -23.58 -0.44
CA SER A 149 -3.98 -22.13 -0.39
C SER A 149 -5.44 -21.74 -0.22
N GLU A 150 -6.36 -22.54 -0.77
CA GLU A 150 -7.80 -22.38 -0.58
C GLU A 150 -8.52 -23.73 -0.59
N GLY A 151 -9.73 -23.74 -0.06
CA GLY A 151 -10.59 -24.90 -0.05
C GLY A 151 -11.88 -24.65 0.70
N SER A 152 -12.64 -25.72 0.93
CA SER A 152 -13.88 -25.66 1.70
C SER A 152 -13.99 -26.90 2.58
N CYS A 153 -13.98 -26.72 3.89
CA CYS A 153 -14.15 -27.81 4.85
C CYS A 153 -14.69 -27.30 6.19
N LEU A 154 -15.65 -28.00 6.76
CA LEU A 154 -16.21 -27.70 8.08
C LEU A 154 -15.40 -28.30 9.24
N VAL A 155 -14.52 -29.27 8.94
CA VAL A 155 -13.66 -29.94 9.91
C VAL A 155 -12.24 -30.03 9.35
N MET A 156 -11.33 -29.25 9.92
CA MET A 156 -9.95 -29.19 9.49
C MET A 156 -9.12 -30.25 10.21
N ARG A 157 -8.84 -31.35 9.51
CA ARG A 157 -8.07 -32.48 10.02
C ARG A 157 -6.60 -32.31 9.68
N CYS A 158 -5.75 -32.22 10.70
CA CYS A 158 -4.30 -32.24 10.55
C CYS A 158 -3.84 -33.57 9.96
N LYS A 159 -3.10 -33.52 8.86
CA LYS A 159 -2.62 -34.72 8.14
C LYS A 159 -1.53 -35.50 8.88
N TYR A 160 -0.96 -34.94 9.94
CA TYR A 160 0.11 -35.62 10.68
C TYR A 160 -0.43 -36.72 11.60
N HIS A 161 -1.36 -36.38 12.51
CA HIS A 161 -1.87 -37.31 13.53
C HIS A 161 -3.39 -37.31 13.66
N GLY A 162 -4.11 -36.64 12.75
CA GLY A 162 -5.57 -36.67 12.71
C GLY A 162 -6.28 -35.79 13.75
N TRP A 163 -5.56 -34.94 14.49
CA TRP A 163 -6.20 -33.90 15.31
C TRP A 163 -7.08 -33.02 14.42
N SER A 164 -8.34 -32.87 14.80
CA SER A 164 -9.36 -32.23 13.97
C SER A 164 -9.99 -31.06 14.70
N TYR A 165 -10.10 -29.94 13.99
CA TYR A 165 -10.66 -28.69 14.51
C TYR A 165 -11.94 -28.32 13.75
N ASP A 166 -12.90 -27.70 14.42
CA ASP A 166 -14.06 -27.10 13.76
C ASP A 166 -13.75 -25.69 13.22
N THR A 167 -14.72 -25.05 12.54
CA THR A 167 -14.57 -23.69 11.99
C THR A 167 -14.51 -22.58 13.04
N GLN A 168 -14.72 -22.90 14.33
CA GLN A 168 -14.47 -22.00 15.46
C GLN A 168 -13.07 -22.21 16.06
N GLY A 169 -12.24 -23.09 15.46
CA GLY A 169 -10.90 -23.43 15.93
C GLY A 169 -10.89 -24.38 17.12
N LYS A 170 -12.03 -24.93 17.53
CA LYS A 170 -12.11 -25.83 18.68
C LYS A 170 -11.59 -27.20 18.32
N LEU A 171 -10.79 -27.80 19.20
CA LEU A 171 -10.34 -29.17 19.03
C LEU A 171 -11.52 -30.13 19.28
N ILE A 172 -12.03 -30.75 18.22
CA ILE A 172 -13.18 -31.66 18.31
C ILE A 172 -12.76 -33.13 18.39
N LYS A 173 -11.61 -33.49 17.82
CA LYS A 173 -11.09 -34.87 17.82
C LYS A 173 -9.58 -34.90 18.04
N ALA A 174 -9.13 -35.74 18.96
CA ALA A 174 -7.72 -35.97 19.26
C ALA A 174 -7.47 -37.48 19.41
N PRO A 175 -7.21 -38.19 18.29
CA PRO A 175 -7.01 -39.64 18.33
C PRO A 175 -5.93 -40.03 19.35
N LYS A 176 -6.20 -41.09 20.14
CA LYS A 176 -5.36 -41.59 21.25
C LYS A 176 -5.31 -40.72 22.52
N PHE A 177 -6.04 -39.60 22.57
CA PHE A 177 -6.13 -38.73 23.76
C PHE A 177 -7.52 -38.67 24.38
N GLU A 178 -8.55 -39.27 23.76
CA GLU A 178 -9.95 -39.16 24.17
C GLU A 178 -10.21 -39.71 25.59
N ASP A 179 -9.52 -40.78 26.00
CA ASP A 179 -9.67 -41.43 27.31
C ASP A 179 -8.62 -41.00 28.34
N ASN A 180 -7.77 -40.02 28.01
CA ASN A 180 -6.70 -39.60 28.91
C ASN A 180 -7.22 -38.62 29.98
N GLN A 181 -7.19 -39.02 31.25
CA GLN A 181 -7.76 -38.26 32.38
C GLN A 181 -7.16 -36.85 32.56
N GLY A 182 -5.94 -36.60 32.08
CA GLY A 182 -5.30 -35.27 32.13
C GLY A 182 -5.45 -34.42 30.87
N PHE A 183 -6.18 -34.88 29.86
CA PHE A 183 -6.26 -34.20 28.57
C PHE A 183 -7.53 -33.35 28.42
N SER A 184 -7.34 -32.04 28.38
CA SER A 184 -8.41 -31.08 28.10
C SER A 184 -8.37 -30.64 26.64
N ARG A 185 -9.45 -30.91 25.88
CA ARG A 185 -9.58 -30.46 24.48
C ARG A 185 -9.61 -28.94 24.36
N SER A 186 -10.27 -28.25 25.30
CA SER A 186 -10.42 -26.79 25.26
C SER A 186 -9.11 -26.04 25.42
N GLU A 187 -8.11 -26.62 26.08
CA GLU A 187 -6.76 -26.04 26.22
C GLU A 187 -5.93 -26.16 24.94
N ASN A 188 -6.40 -26.96 23.98
CA ASN A 188 -5.72 -27.32 22.75
C ASN A 188 -6.45 -26.84 21.49
N ASN A 189 -7.29 -25.80 21.61
CA ASN A 189 -7.88 -25.09 20.47
C ASN A 189 -6.82 -24.39 19.62
N LEU A 190 -7.11 -24.11 18.36
CA LEU A 190 -6.21 -23.33 17.52
C LEU A 190 -5.94 -21.95 18.11
N PHE A 191 -4.74 -21.43 17.87
CA PHE A 191 -4.41 -20.05 18.22
C PHE A 191 -5.13 -19.11 17.26
N GLU A 192 -6.14 -18.42 17.78
CA GLU A 192 -6.90 -17.41 17.04
C GLU A 192 -6.03 -16.18 16.74
N ILE A 193 -6.22 -15.62 15.55
CA ILE A 193 -5.70 -14.30 15.17
C ILE A 193 -6.88 -13.36 15.00
N ARG A 194 -6.66 -12.07 15.23
CA ARG A 194 -7.72 -11.08 15.11
C ARG A 194 -8.02 -10.83 13.64
N THR A 195 -9.30 -10.71 13.33
CA THR A 195 -9.79 -10.41 11.98
C THR A 195 -10.81 -9.29 12.02
N PHE A 196 -10.81 -8.44 11.00
CA PHE A 196 -11.72 -7.31 10.86
C PHE A 196 -12.16 -7.19 9.40
N ILE A 197 -13.43 -6.90 9.16
CA ILE A 197 -13.96 -6.63 7.82
C ILE A 197 -14.49 -5.22 7.81
N ASP A 198 -14.03 -4.40 6.88
CA ASP A 198 -14.53 -3.04 6.71
C ASP A 198 -15.88 -2.99 5.98
N SER A 199 -16.47 -1.80 5.88
CA SER A 199 -17.73 -1.59 5.15
C SER A 199 -17.64 -1.91 3.65
N SER A 200 -16.42 -1.95 3.11
CA SER A 200 -16.13 -2.22 1.70
C SER A 200 -16.01 -3.72 1.43
N GLY A 201 -15.96 -4.55 2.48
CA GLY A 201 -15.74 -5.99 2.39
C GLY A 201 -14.27 -6.41 2.39
N PHE A 202 -13.32 -5.51 2.61
CA PHE A 202 -11.91 -5.86 2.78
C PHE A 202 -11.66 -6.49 4.14
N LEU A 203 -10.97 -7.63 4.12
CA LEU A 203 -10.61 -8.40 5.30
C LEU A 203 -9.17 -8.05 5.71
N TYR A 204 -9.01 -7.84 7.01
CA TYR A 204 -7.76 -7.53 7.66
C TYR A 204 -7.44 -8.58 8.73
N ALA A 205 -6.15 -8.85 8.92
CA ALA A 205 -5.63 -9.71 9.97
C ALA A 205 -4.66 -8.94 10.88
N ASN A 206 -4.66 -9.25 12.17
CA ASN A 206 -3.70 -8.73 13.13
C ASN A 206 -3.29 -9.85 14.10
N PHE A 207 -1.98 -9.97 14.34
CA PHE A 207 -1.39 -11.00 15.18
C PHE A 207 -1.23 -10.56 16.64
N ASP A 208 -1.51 -9.29 16.95
CA ASP A 208 -1.49 -8.77 18.31
C ASP A 208 -2.80 -9.06 19.05
N ILE A 209 -2.83 -10.20 19.74
CA ILE A 209 -3.99 -10.63 20.53
C ILE A 209 -4.27 -9.74 21.76
N TYR A 210 -3.28 -8.98 22.23
CA TYR A 210 -3.41 -8.10 23.40
C TYR A 210 -3.50 -6.61 23.04
N GLY A 211 -3.23 -6.26 21.78
CA GLY A 211 -3.27 -4.87 21.32
C GLY A 211 -4.69 -4.30 21.39
N SER A 212 -4.81 -2.99 21.55
CA SER A 212 -6.13 -2.35 21.45
C SER A 212 -6.76 -2.58 20.07
N ASP A 213 -8.09 -2.48 19.97
CA ASP A 213 -8.80 -2.33 18.69
C ASP A 213 -8.51 -0.98 18.01
N GLY A 214 -7.41 -0.31 18.37
CA GLY A 214 -6.87 0.92 17.76
C GLY A 214 -6.42 0.69 16.32
N LEU A 215 -7.35 0.20 15.52
CA LEU A 215 -7.40 0.18 14.09
C LEU A 215 -7.34 1.66 13.66
N THR A 216 -6.15 2.22 13.58
CA THR A 216 -5.97 3.49 12.87
C THR A 216 -5.97 3.19 11.37
N ILE A 217 -6.94 2.41 10.89
CA ILE A 217 -7.21 2.28 9.47
C ILE A 217 -7.82 3.63 9.08
N ARG A 218 -6.98 4.49 8.51
CA ARG A 218 -7.43 5.65 7.76
C ARG A 218 -7.97 5.17 6.40
N VAL A 219 -8.97 4.29 6.40
CA VAL A 219 -9.85 4.15 5.23
C VAL A 219 -10.70 5.40 5.27
N GLY A 220 -10.14 6.49 4.74
CA GLY A 220 -10.79 7.80 4.72
C GLY A 220 -12.07 7.84 3.87
N VAL A 221 -12.46 6.72 3.23
CA VAL A 221 -13.63 6.68 2.38
C VAL A 221 -14.25 5.26 2.40
N PRO A 222 -15.53 5.10 2.80
CA PRO A 222 -16.25 3.85 2.58
C PRO A 222 -16.42 3.62 1.08
N ILE A 223 -15.93 2.49 0.57
CA ILE A 223 -16.19 2.10 -0.82
C ILE A 223 -17.61 1.57 -0.88
N ARG A 224 -18.53 2.39 -1.38
CA ARG A 224 -19.94 2.01 -1.55
C ARG A 224 -20.19 1.03 -2.71
N ALA A 225 -19.16 0.74 -3.51
CA ALA A 225 -19.27 -0.14 -4.65
C ALA A 225 -19.13 -1.61 -4.22
N ARG A 226 -20.04 -2.47 -4.69
CA ARG A 226 -19.91 -3.92 -4.53
C ARG A 226 -18.75 -4.42 -5.39
N LEU A 227 -17.63 -4.77 -4.78
CA LEU A 227 -16.43 -5.23 -5.49
C LEU A 227 -16.51 -6.74 -5.79
N THR A 228 -16.30 -7.09 -7.06
CA THR A 228 -16.15 -8.48 -7.51
C THR A 228 -14.70 -8.70 -7.95
N LEU A 229 -14.02 -9.69 -7.38
CA LEU A 229 -12.67 -10.06 -7.82
C LEU A 229 -12.76 -10.60 -9.25
N VAL A 230 -12.01 -9.99 -10.17
CA VAL A 230 -11.85 -10.48 -11.54
C VAL A 230 -10.66 -11.43 -11.60
N GLU A 231 -9.51 -10.99 -11.11
CA GLU A 231 -8.29 -11.77 -11.16
C GLU A 231 -7.32 -11.39 -10.04
N SER A 232 -6.50 -12.34 -9.58
CA SER A 232 -5.37 -12.10 -8.70
C SER A 232 -4.13 -12.79 -9.23
N TRP A 233 -2.98 -12.15 -9.10
CA TRP A 233 -1.69 -12.68 -9.51
C TRP A 233 -0.59 -12.21 -8.57
N SER A 234 0.59 -12.82 -8.66
CA SER A 234 1.76 -12.47 -7.87
C SER A 234 3.00 -12.36 -8.73
N LEU A 235 3.90 -11.46 -8.35
CA LEU A 235 5.22 -11.29 -8.96
C LEU A 235 6.28 -11.40 -7.87
N GLU A 236 7.40 -12.05 -8.19
CA GLU A 236 8.59 -12.00 -7.34
C GLU A 236 9.34 -10.69 -7.57
N ALA A 237 9.87 -10.10 -6.51
CA ALA A 237 10.60 -8.84 -6.55
C ALA A 237 11.86 -8.91 -5.69
N ASN A 238 12.98 -8.51 -6.27
CA ASN A 238 14.29 -8.51 -5.63
C ASN A 238 14.61 -7.16 -4.99
N PHE A 239 13.68 -6.67 -4.16
CA PHE A 239 13.89 -5.49 -3.33
C PHE A 239 13.28 -5.65 -1.92
N ASN A 240 13.80 -4.86 -0.98
CA ASN A 240 13.25 -4.74 0.37
C ASN A 240 11.83 -4.15 0.33
N TRP A 241 10.91 -4.69 1.13
CA TRP A 241 9.50 -4.28 1.14
C TRP A 241 9.29 -2.76 1.28
N LYS A 242 10.13 -2.09 2.07
CA LYS A 242 10.06 -0.65 2.34
C LYS A 242 10.22 0.21 1.05
N PHE A 243 10.80 -0.33 -0.04
CA PHE A 243 10.99 0.40 -1.31
C PHE A 243 9.67 0.61 -2.07
N ALA A 244 8.71 -0.28 -1.84
CA ALA A 244 7.46 -0.33 -2.58
C ALA A 244 6.25 0.18 -1.76
N VAL A 245 6.49 0.64 -0.52
CA VAL A 245 5.46 1.23 0.36
C VAL A 245 5.14 2.69 0.03
N PRO A 246 6.09 3.58 -0.31
CA PRO A 246 5.77 4.98 -0.61
C PRO A 246 4.70 5.12 -1.70
N SER A 247 3.84 6.13 -1.58
CA SER A 247 2.82 6.43 -2.62
C SER A 247 3.50 6.69 -3.96
N GLY A 248 2.88 6.20 -5.03
CA GLY A 248 3.40 6.30 -6.39
C GLY A 248 4.52 5.31 -6.73
N ALA A 249 4.87 4.36 -5.85
CA ALA A 249 5.82 3.28 -6.16
C ALA A 249 5.34 2.40 -7.33
N PHE A 250 4.03 2.18 -7.44
CA PHE A 250 3.39 1.51 -8.57
C PHE A 250 2.63 2.54 -9.40
N ARG A 251 3.00 2.70 -10.67
CA ARG A 251 2.31 3.61 -11.61
C ARG A 251 1.48 2.78 -12.57
N VAL A 252 0.16 2.85 -12.42
CA VAL A 252 -0.80 2.09 -13.22
C VAL A 252 -1.66 3.08 -14.03
N SER A 253 -1.09 3.60 -15.11
CA SER A 253 -1.72 4.60 -15.98
C SER A 253 -3.00 4.07 -16.64
N SER A 254 -3.08 2.77 -16.93
CA SER A 254 -4.26 2.10 -17.48
C SER A 254 -5.50 2.14 -16.58
N LEU A 255 -5.34 2.39 -15.27
CA LEU A 255 -6.44 2.71 -14.37
C LEU A 255 -6.84 4.19 -14.47
N MET A 256 -5.88 5.07 -14.73
CA MET A 256 -6.08 6.52 -14.83
C MET A 256 -6.54 6.91 -16.24
N TYR A 257 -7.80 6.63 -16.59
CA TYR A 257 -8.38 7.21 -17.81
C TYR A 257 -8.73 8.67 -17.56
N LEU A 258 -7.75 9.57 -17.66
CA LEU A 258 -8.02 10.98 -17.86
C LEU A 258 -8.24 11.18 -19.36
N ASN A 259 -9.44 11.64 -19.75
CA ASN A 259 -9.61 12.23 -21.07
C ASN A 259 -8.56 13.34 -21.18
N LYS A 260 -7.69 13.35 -22.20
CA LYS A 260 -6.71 14.44 -22.43
C LYS A 260 -7.33 15.83 -22.33
N PHE A 261 -8.61 15.95 -22.71
CA PHE A 261 -9.40 17.17 -22.57
C PHE A 261 -9.68 17.57 -21.11
N ALA A 262 -9.95 16.60 -20.23
CA ALA A 262 -10.13 16.83 -18.80
C ALA A 262 -8.79 17.20 -18.13
N GLU A 263 -7.68 16.61 -18.56
CA GLU A 263 -6.34 16.96 -18.09
C GLU A 263 -5.99 18.42 -18.44
N LEU A 264 -6.20 18.80 -19.71
CA LEU A 264 -6.01 20.16 -20.22
C LEU A 264 -6.92 21.18 -19.51
N LEU A 265 -8.20 20.85 -19.28
CA LEU A 265 -9.11 21.74 -18.55
C LEU A 265 -8.76 21.86 -17.07
N THR A 266 -8.21 20.81 -16.46
CA THR A 266 -7.81 20.82 -15.05
C THR A 266 -6.55 21.66 -14.86
N GLU A 267 -5.55 21.51 -15.75
CA GLU A 267 -4.36 22.38 -15.78
C GLU A 267 -4.71 23.85 -16.07
N ALA A 268 -5.65 24.09 -16.99
CA ALA A 268 -6.01 25.45 -17.40
C ALA A 268 -6.87 26.21 -16.38
N SER A 269 -7.59 25.51 -15.50
CA SER A 269 -8.56 26.15 -14.61
C SER A 269 -8.04 26.39 -13.20
N GLY A 270 -7.08 25.61 -12.68
CA GLY A 270 -6.55 25.73 -11.30
C GLY A 270 -7.60 25.65 -10.16
N LEU A 271 -8.88 25.51 -10.51
CA LEU A 271 -10.05 25.66 -9.63
C LEU A 271 -10.69 24.30 -9.29
N PHE A 272 -10.25 23.22 -9.95
CA PHE A 272 -10.78 21.85 -9.77
C PHE A 272 -9.84 20.88 -9.05
N GLU A 273 -8.67 21.35 -8.62
CA GLU A 273 -7.67 20.52 -7.94
C GLU A 273 -8.19 19.96 -6.60
N SER A 274 -9.10 20.69 -5.95
CA SER A 274 -9.73 20.33 -4.68
C SER A 274 -10.81 19.23 -4.77
N TRP A 275 -11.26 18.86 -5.98
CA TRP A 275 -12.28 17.81 -6.19
C TRP A 275 -11.73 16.56 -6.90
N ARG A 276 -10.40 16.41 -7.01
CA ARG A 276 -9.79 15.13 -7.40
C ARG A 276 -9.83 14.18 -6.21
N TRP A 277 -10.74 13.21 -6.26
CA TRP A 277 -10.68 12.07 -5.35
C TRP A 277 -9.33 11.36 -5.51
N PRO A 278 -8.64 11.00 -4.42
CA PRO A 278 -7.37 10.28 -4.52
C PRO A 278 -7.52 9.04 -5.39
N THR A 279 -6.57 8.80 -6.29
CA THR A 279 -6.52 7.58 -7.12
C THR A 279 -5.82 6.44 -6.41
N GLU A 280 -5.11 6.72 -5.32
CA GLU A 280 -4.38 5.75 -4.50
C GLU A 280 -4.72 5.98 -3.02
N PHE A 281 -4.94 4.88 -2.29
CA PHE A 281 -5.28 4.86 -0.87
C PHE A 281 -4.40 3.86 -0.14
N GLU A 282 -4.04 4.16 1.10
CA GLU A 282 -3.40 3.20 2.01
C GLU A 282 -4.48 2.34 2.70
N LEU A 283 -4.53 1.03 2.39
CA LEU A 283 -5.40 0.10 3.12
C LEU A 283 -4.70 -0.45 4.36
N SER A 284 -3.42 -0.74 4.24
CA SER A 284 -2.56 -1.22 5.34
C SER A 284 -1.11 -0.82 5.03
N PRO A 285 -0.16 -0.95 5.99
CA PRO A 285 1.24 -0.59 5.75
C PRO A 285 1.87 -1.29 4.55
N LEU A 286 1.34 -2.45 4.16
CA LEU A 286 1.83 -3.24 3.03
C LEU A 286 0.93 -3.15 1.79
N THR A 287 -0.24 -2.52 1.87
CA THR A 287 -1.24 -2.56 0.79
C THR A 287 -1.67 -1.17 0.36
N ARG A 288 -1.55 -0.94 -0.95
CA ARG A 288 -2.13 0.20 -1.66
C ARG A 288 -3.38 -0.25 -2.40
N LEU A 289 -4.39 0.60 -2.40
CA LEU A 289 -5.59 0.45 -3.21
C LEU A 289 -5.61 1.57 -4.25
N MET A 290 -5.62 1.19 -5.52
CA MET A 290 -5.72 2.10 -6.63
C MET A 290 -7.12 2.01 -7.24
N ARG A 291 -7.64 3.15 -7.70
CA ARG A 291 -8.95 3.24 -8.35
C ARG A 291 -8.80 3.87 -9.73
N SER A 292 -9.60 3.37 -10.66
CA SER A 292 -9.82 4.07 -11.92
C SER A 292 -10.57 5.38 -11.76
N SER A 293 -10.41 6.30 -12.73
CA SER A 293 -11.14 7.57 -12.77
C SER A 293 -12.65 7.38 -12.83
N SER A 294 -13.13 6.33 -13.52
CA SER A 294 -14.55 5.97 -13.58
C SER A 294 -15.09 5.40 -12.26
N GLY A 295 -14.22 4.98 -11.34
CA GLY A 295 -14.60 4.28 -10.11
C GLY A 295 -15.06 2.84 -10.33
N GLU A 296 -14.99 2.33 -11.57
CA GLU A 296 -15.49 0.99 -11.90
C GLU A 296 -14.47 -0.11 -11.59
N HIS A 297 -13.19 0.20 -11.75
CA HIS A 297 -12.06 -0.70 -11.59
C HIS A 297 -11.22 -0.31 -10.38
N TRP A 298 -10.76 -1.33 -9.66
CA TRP A 298 -9.99 -1.20 -8.43
C TRP A 298 -8.86 -2.22 -8.44
N LEU A 299 -7.70 -1.85 -7.91
CA LEU A 299 -6.53 -2.71 -7.82
C LEU A 299 -5.95 -2.61 -6.42
N THR A 300 -5.82 -3.74 -5.72
CA THR A 300 -4.98 -3.80 -4.53
C THR A 300 -3.59 -4.28 -4.92
N VAL A 301 -2.56 -3.56 -4.53
CA VAL A 301 -1.15 -3.98 -4.63
C VAL A 301 -0.62 -4.17 -3.21
N THR A 302 -0.28 -5.41 -2.86
CA THR A 302 0.23 -5.78 -1.54
C THR A 302 1.68 -6.23 -1.66
N VAL A 303 2.57 -5.59 -0.90
CA VAL A 303 4.00 -5.91 -0.83
C VAL A 303 4.21 -6.89 0.33
N ILE A 304 4.36 -8.18 0.03
CA ILE A 304 4.58 -9.22 1.03
C ILE A 304 6.08 -9.40 1.24
N PRO A 305 6.64 -9.04 2.41
CA PRO A 305 8.04 -9.25 2.69
C PRO A 305 8.37 -10.75 2.78
N VAL A 306 9.43 -11.17 2.08
CA VAL A 306 9.96 -12.54 2.10
C VAL A 306 11.32 -12.59 2.80
N SER A 307 12.18 -11.60 2.53
CA SER A 307 13.45 -11.40 3.23
C SER A 307 13.83 -9.91 3.25
N GLU A 308 14.99 -9.59 3.82
CA GLU A 308 15.55 -8.25 3.79
C GLU A 308 15.86 -7.74 2.37
N LEU A 309 15.97 -8.64 1.37
CA LEU A 309 16.25 -8.28 -0.02
C LEU A 309 15.15 -8.71 -1.01
N LYS A 310 14.10 -9.38 -0.55
CA LYS A 310 13.08 -9.97 -1.42
C LYS A 310 11.67 -9.73 -0.91
N SER A 311 10.78 -9.46 -1.85
CA SER A 311 9.35 -9.27 -1.61
C SER A 311 8.54 -10.00 -2.69
N THR A 312 7.30 -10.33 -2.37
CA THR A 312 6.30 -10.78 -3.35
C THR A 312 5.26 -9.68 -3.52
N ILE A 313 5.01 -9.26 -4.75
CA ILE A 313 3.97 -8.28 -5.06
C ILE A 313 2.70 -9.05 -5.41
N GLN A 314 1.72 -9.03 -4.51
CA GLN A 314 0.42 -9.62 -4.72
C GLN A 314 -0.59 -8.58 -5.20
N CYS A 315 -1.16 -8.82 -6.37
CA CYS A 315 -2.14 -7.96 -6.99
C CYS A 315 -3.52 -8.63 -7.03
N SER A 316 -4.57 -7.86 -6.77
CA SER A 316 -5.95 -8.31 -6.96
C SER A 316 -6.75 -7.19 -7.62
N PHE A 317 -7.35 -7.51 -8.77
CA PHE A 317 -8.13 -6.57 -9.57
C PHE A 317 -9.62 -6.85 -9.39
N TYR A 318 -10.37 -5.78 -9.10
CA TYR A 318 -11.79 -5.83 -8.81
C TYR A 318 -12.58 -4.92 -9.74
N CYS A 319 -13.80 -5.34 -10.06
CA CYS A 319 -14.77 -4.54 -10.79
C CYS A 319 -16.03 -4.35 -9.94
N SER A 320 -16.61 -3.14 -10.03
CA SER A 320 -17.97 -2.88 -9.52
C SER A 320 -19.06 -3.35 -10.50
N ARG A 321 -18.74 -3.40 -11.79
CA ARG A 321 -19.59 -3.90 -12.87
C ARG A 321 -18.76 -4.77 -13.82
N LEU A 322 -19.19 -6.00 -14.03
CA LEU A 322 -18.54 -6.90 -14.98
C LEU A 322 -18.89 -6.47 -16.40
N GLY A 323 -17.87 -6.07 -17.17
CA GLY A 323 -18.00 -5.72 -18.58
C GLY A 323 -16.96 -6.46 -19.43
N PRO A 324 -17.20 -6.63 -20.75
CA PRO A 324 -16.31 -7.40 -21.64
C PRO A 324 -14.90 -6.79 -21.76
N LYS A 325 -14.73 -5.50 -21.44
CA LYS A 325 -13.44 -4.80 -21.46
C LYS A 325 -12.56 -5.06 -20.23
N ALA A 326 -13.10 -5.68 -19.18
CA ALA A 326 -12.35 -5.91 -17.94
C ALA A 326 -11.09 -6.76 -18.16
N ALA A 327 -11.16 -7.79 -19.01
CA ALA A 327 -10.03 -8.66 -19.31
C ALA A 327 -8.87 -7.93 -20.00
N LEU A 328 -9.16 -7.07 -20.99
CA LEU A 328 -8.15 -6.24 -21.66
C LEU A 328 -7.48 -5.27 -20.69
N GLN A 329 -8.25 -4.69 -19.76
CA GLN A 329 -7.72 -3.78 -18.76
C GLN A 329 -6.81 -4.51 -17.75
N VAL A 330 -7.17 -5.72 -17.32
CA VAL A 330 -6.32 -6.52 -16.43
C VAL A 330 -4.96 -6.82 -17.07
N THR A 331 -4.92 -7.15 -18.37
CA THR A 331 -3.65 -7.40 -19.07
C THR A 331 -2.76 -6.16 -19.11
N ALA A 332 -3.32 -4.98 -19.41
CA ALA A 332 -2.57 -3.72 -19.39
C ALA A 332 -2.03 -3.39 -17.98
N VAL A 333 -2.88 -3.55 -16.95
CA VAL A 333 -2.49 -3.35 -15.55
C VAL A 333 -1.34 -4.28 -15.14
N LYS A 334 -1.40 -5.55 -15.53
CA LYS A 334 -0.33 -6.51 -15.25
C LYS A 334 1.02 -6.07 -15.81
N GLN A 335 1.03 -5.60 -17.06
CA GLN A 335 2.24 -5.11 -17.71
C GLN A 335 2.81 -3.88 -16.99
N GLU A 336 1.98 -2.89 -16.65
CA GLU A 336 2.42 -1.68 -15.95
C GLU A 336 2.95 -1.97 -14.54
N VAL A 337 2.35 -2.94 -13.83
CA VAL A 337 2.87 -3.39 -12.54
C VAL A 337 4.22 -4.10 -12.71
N ASP A 338 4.38 -4.97 -13.71
CA ASP A 338 5.65 -5.65 -14.01
C ASP A 338 6.77 -4.65 -14.34
N GLU A 339 6.48 -3.63 -15.16
CA GLU A 339 7.40 -2.54 -15.47
C GLU A 339 7.78 -1.74 -14.21
N SER A 340 6.81 -1.46 -13.33
CA SER A 340 7.06 -0.79 -12.04
C SER A 340 7.97 -1.64 -11.14
N VAL A 341 7.74 -2.95 -11.06
CA VAL A 341 8.60 -3.88 -10.29
C VAL A 341 10.03 -3.85 -10.81
N LYS A 342 10.23 -4.00 -12.12
CA LYS A 342 11.56 -3.95 -12.75
C LYS A 342 12.29 -2.64 -12.46
N LYS A 343 11.57 -1.51 -12.53
CA LYS A 343 12.14 -0.20 -12.20
C LYS A 343 12.60 -0.12 -10.75
N LEU A 344 11.78 -0.61 -9.82
CA LEU A 344 12.12 -0.66 -8.39
C LEU A 344 13.31 -1.59 -8.13
N GLU A 345 13.40 -2.73 -8.80
CA GLU A 345 14.55 -3.64 -8.69
C GLU A 345 15.85 -2.98 -9.18
N MET A 346 15.82 -2.31 -10.33
CA MET A 346 16.98 -1.58 -10.84
C MET A 346 17.42 -0.48 -9.88
N SER A 347 16.46 0.28 -9.32
CA SER A 347 16.75 1.31 -8.33
C SER A 347 17.34 0.71 -7.05
N PHE A 348 16.79 -0.39 -6.56
CA PHE A 348 17.27 -1.06 -5.35
C PHE A 348 18.70 -1.57 -5.56
N CYS A 349 18.97 -2.24 -6.69
CA CYS A 349 20.29 -2.74 -7.06
C CYS A 349 21.32 -1.61 -7.16
N GLY A 350 20.98 -0.51 -7.85
CA GLY A 350 21.87 0.65 -8.01
C GLY A 350 22.27 1.29 -6.67
N CYS A 351 21.37 1.27 -5.68
CA CYS A 351 21.65 1.85 -4.37
C CYS A 351 22.35 0.88 -3.40
N GLN A 352 22.41 -0.44 -3.68
CA GLN A 352 23.05 -1.41 -2.77
C GLN A 352 24.53 -1.12 -2.51
N HIS A 353 25.26 -0.61 -3.51
CA HIS A 353 26.67 -0.24 -3.35
C HIS A 353 26.84 0.95 -2.40
N ILE A 354 25.91 1.89 -2.40
CA ILE A 354 25.90 3.08 -1.53
C ILE A 354 25.68 2.63 -0.08
N TRP A 355 24.72 1.74 0.16
CA TRP A 355 24.37 1.28 1.51
C TRP A 355 25.42 0.36 2.13
N ARG A 356 26.14 -0.41 1.32
CA ARG A 356 27.22 -1.31 1.79
C ARG A 356 28.53 -0.58 2.09
N ASN A 357 28.73 0.64 1.57
CA ASN A 357 29.95 1.41 1.81
C ASN A 357 29.67 2.93 1.88
N PRO A 358 29.37 3.47 3.08
CA PRO A 358 29.05 4.89 3.26
C PRO A 358 30.21 5.84 2.94
N ARG A 359 31.45 5.32 2.82
CA ARG A 359 32.63 6.11 2.43
C ARG A 359 32.71 6.37 0.92
N CYS A 360 31.86 5.75 0.11
CA CYS A 360 31.66 6.08 -1.29
C CYS A 360 30.48 7.05 -1.42
N SER A 361 30.64 8.29 -0.98
CA SER A 361 29.85 9.38 -1.54
C SER A 361 30.23 9.50 -3.02
N VAL A 362 29.31 9.15 -3.92
CA VAL A 362 29.51 9.34 -5.36
C VAL A 362 29.47 10.84 -5.63
N SER A 363 30.63 11.50 -5.57
CA SER A 363 30.86 12.72 -6.32
C SER A 363 30.82 12.33 -7.80
N GLY A 364 29.72 12.62 -8.48
CA GLY A 364 29.61 12.50 -9.93
C GLY A 364 28.79 11.32 -10.42
N ALA A 365 27.47 11.44 -10.35
CA ALA A 365 26.58 10.77 -11.29
C ALA A 365 25.59 11.76 -11.92
N PHE A 366 26.00 13.02 -12.13
CA PHE A 366 25.38 14.00 -13.03
C PHE A 366 26.35 15.19 -13.20
N ALA A 367 27.37 15.07 -14.04
CA ALA A 367 28.06 16.17 -14.74
C ALA A 367 29.27 15.62 -15.51
N GLY A 368 29.54 16.19 -16.68
CA GLY A 368 30.61 15.79 -17.59
C GLY A 368 32.01 15.91 -16.99
N GLY A 369 32.96 15.24 -17.64
CA GLY A 369 34.29 14.96 -17.12
C GLY A 369 35.19 16.18 -16.90
N ASP A 370 36.18 15.98 -16.05
CA ASP A 370 37.59 16.11 -16.43
C ASP A 370 38.47 15.37 -15.41
N GLN A 371 39.61 14.84 -15.87
CA GLN A 371 40.59 14.17 -15.03
C GLN A 371 41.60 15.19 -14.51
N SER A 372 41.80 15.27 -13.18
CA SER A 372 43.11 15.45 -12.52
C SER A 372 42.94 15.92 -11.07
N ALA A 373 43.48 15.16 -10.11
CA ALA A 373 44.24 15.64 -8.94
C ALA A 373 44.34 14.52 -7.88
N GLN A 374 45.57 14.23 -7.44
CA GLN A 374 45.90 13.37 -6.31
C GLN A 374 45.56 14.06 -4.97
N PRO A 375 45.23 13.32 -3.89
CA PRO A 375 45.04 13.93 -2.58
C PRO A 375 46.36 14.04 -1.81
N THR A 376 46.70 15.28 -1.42
CA THR A 376 47.71 15.62 -0.42
C THR A 376 47.11 15.56 0.99
N GLY A 377 47.98 15.38 1.99
CA GLY A 377 47.68 14.82 3.31
C GLY A 377 46.75 15.62 4.23
N ALA A 378 46.14 14.88 5.17
CA ALA A 378 45.42 15.42 6.32
C ALA A 378 46.38 15.63 7.51
N PRO A 379 46.21 16.69 8.32
CA PRO A 379 46.90 16.81 9.59
C PRO A 379 46.10 16.14 10.72
N ASP A 380 46.86 15.48 11.59
CA ASP A 380 46.47 14.90 12.86
C ASP A 380 45.85 15.91 13.83
N GLY A 381 44.85 15.47 14.58
CA GLY A 381 44.36 16.19 15.74
C GLY A 381 43.11 15.55 16.34
N TRP A 382 43.29 14.63 17.27
CA TRP A 382 42.95 14.80 18.69
C TRP A 382 42.93 13.42 19.36
N ARG A 383 43.84 13.29 20.34
CA ARG A 383 44.17 12.06 21.06
C ARG A 383 43.05 11.62 22.01
N SER A 384 43.01 10.31 22.14
CA SER A 384 42.51 9.47 23.23
C SER A 384 42.85 9.99 24.64
N THR A 385 42.02 9.73 25.66
CA THR A 385 42.09 8.58 26.60
C THR A 385 41.14 8.85 27.81
N PRO A 386 40.93 7.94 28.79
CA PRO A 386 41.05 6.47 28.80
C PRO A 386 39.82 5.72 29.38
N SER A 387 39.85 4.41 29.15
CA SER A 387 39.15 3.32 29.84
C SER A 387 39.33 3.32 31.36
N VAL A 388 38.26 3.01 32.09
CA VAL A 388 38.31 2.55 33.49
C VAL A 388 37.72 1.13 33.54
N SER A 389 38.59 0.17 33.81
CA SER A 389 38.31 -1.15 34.36
C SER A 389 38.28 -1.04 35.89
N ASP A 390 37.28 -1.63 36.56
CA ASP A 390 37.52 -2.73 37.50
C ASP A 390 36.26 -3.27 38.20
N ALA A 391 36.26 -4.61 38.32
CA ALA A 391 35.82 -5.45 39.44
C ALA A 391 34.38 -5.40 40.00
N GLY A 392 33.59 -6.43 39.61
CA GLY A 392 33.29 -7.58 40.47
C GLY A 392 32.19 -7.47 41.55
N HIS A 393 31.05 -8.14 41.32
CA HIS A 393 30.38 -9.05 42.28
C HIS A 393 29.16 -9.75 41.64
N GLU A 394 29.23 -11.06 41.47
CA GLU A 394 28.08 -11.97 41.32
C GLU A 394 27.67 -12.51 42.69
N PRO A 395 26.38 -12.81 42.92
CA PRO A 395 26.01 -13.90 43.79
C PRO A 395 25.17 -14.96 43.06
N SER A 396 25.69 -16.18 43.12
CA SER A 396 25.02 -17.44 42.88
C SER A 396 23.83 -17.64 43.82
N VAL A 397 22.68 -18.09 43.30
CA VAL A 397 21.66 -18.77 44.12
C VAL A 397 21.28 -20.09 43.44
N GLN A 398 21.56 -21.16 44.18
CA GLN A 398 21.26 -22.54 43.87
C GLN A 398 19.77 -22.87 44.05
N SER A 399 19.36 -23.86 43.26
CA SER A 399 18.19 -24.72 43.37
C SER A 399 17.93 -25.27 44.78
N ARG A 400 16.65 -25.29 45.16
CA ARG A 400 15.99 -26.40 45.88
C ARG A 400 14.60 -26.62 45.30
#